data_AF-A0A6I1JV57-F1
#
_entry.id   AF-A0A6I1JV57-F1
#
_cell.length_a   1.000
_cell.length_b   1.000
_cell.length_c   1.000
_cell.angle_alpha   90.00
_cell.angle_beta   90.00
_cell.angle_gamma   90.00
#
_symmetry.space_group_name_H-M   'P 1'
#
loop_
_entity.id
_entity.type
_entity.pdbx_description
1 polymer ?
#
loop_
_entity_poly.entity_id
_entity_poly.type
_entity_poly.pdbx_seq_one_letter_code
_entity_poly.pdbx_strand_id
1 'polypeptide(L)'
;MNPTSAPSPSRSRLLRRLLIALVVVSVLAVTFGREGQRRLGLWLVLRNDSTTGDAIRAVTLGASDPMAELRRLWETGKVPHRFEVVRLLKELADKEPAWRTRAEPLLREATLDADLAVRELAFGALSRVPSSGLVVLAQRQLSDADPHVRLLGISQLRRLPSAQAIAVVFPLLDDPEPQVVAATAGAMRHWTGQDFGIRAPGHFTSGGDAAEKEAAKRREGVLRWKAWHAANPDQVPPLVDLATSRAPQPLPGPPVEFCLGDVEGRPVSVAQFRGKVVLLNFWTTWCPSCVQEIPDLVALQRKRPDDLAVVGVSLDGAPDGHDHSHGDDDHEHGADPAKVRAKLQRFAREKGLTYLLLHDAQGEVGARFLGHELPTNVLLDPQGRVRRRFLGTRSVAAFEAMLDELR
;
A
#
# COMPACT_ATOMS: atom_id res chain seq x y z
N MET A 1 -10.21 -75.50 -11.47
CA MET A 1 -10.10 -75.21 -10.02
C MET A 1 -9.66 -73.77 -9.87
N ASN A 2 -10.61 -72.86 -9.57
CA ASN A 2 -10.33 -71.44 -9.32
C ASN A 2 -10.26 -71.20 -7.81
N PRO A 3 -9.15 -70.68 -7.25
CA PRO A 3 -9.15 -70.22 -5.88
C PRO A 3 -9.59 -68.75 -5.84
N THR A 4 -10.68 -68.52 -5.11
CA THR A 4 -11.17 -67.20 -4.71
C THR A 4 -10.17 -66.51 -3.77
N SER A 5 -9.62 -65.38 -4.21
CA SER A 5 -8.76 -64.52 -3.40
C SER A 5 -9.60 -63.71 -2.41
N ALA A 6 -9.38 -63.91 -1.11
CA ALA A 6 -9.97 -63.09 -0.06
C ALA A 6 -9.35 -61.66 -0.06
N PRO A 7 -10.14 -60.58 0.12
CA PRO A 7 -9.61 -59.22 0.15
C PRO A 7 -8.82 -58.94 1.44
N SER A 8 -7.63 -58.35 1.28
CA SER A 8 -6.69 -58.03 2.36
C SER A 8 -7.28 -57.09 3.43
N PRO A 9 -7.07 -57.34 4.74
CA PRO A 9 -7.70 -56.61 5.85
C PRO A 9 -7.13 -55.21 6.14
N SER A 10 -6.26 -54.66 5.28
CA SER A 10 -5.62 -53.33 5.49
C SER A 10 -6.38 -52.17 4.85
N ARG A 11 -6.93 -52.36 3.64
CA ARG A 11 -7.70 -51.33 2.92
C ARG A 11 -9.03 -51.00 3.62
N SER A 12 -9.69 -51.99 4.22
CA SER A 12 -10.96 -51.80 4.94
C SER A 12 -10.81 -50.98 6.23
N ARG A 13 -9.67 -51.08 6.92
CA ARG A 13 -9.37 -50.28 8.11
C ARG A 13 -9.06 -48.82 7.76
N LEU A 14 -8.36 -48.59 6.65
CA LEU A 14 -8.08 -47.25 6.15
C LEU A 14 -9.36 -46.54 5.69
N LEU A 15 -10.21 -47.25 4.94
CA LEU A 15 -11.55 -46.79 4.54
C LEU A 15 -12.45 -46.50 5.74
N ARG A 16 -12.45 -47.37 6.77
CA ARG A 16 -13.18 -47.10 8.02
C ARG A 16 -12.67 -45.87 8.74
N ARG A 17 -11.35 -45.65 8.81
CA ARG A 17 -10.76 -44.45 9.43
C ARG A 17 -11.11 -43.17 8.67
N LEU A 18 -11.09 -43.22 7.34
CA LEU A 18 -11.51 -42.10 6.48
C LEU A 18 -13.01 -41.81 6.64
N LEU A 19 -13.86 -42.84 6.66
CA LEU A 19 -15.30 -42.68 6.91
C LEU A 19 -15.58 -42.13 8.31
N ILE A 20 -14.88 -42.61 9.34
CA ILE A 20 -15.03 -42.09 10.70
C ILE A 20 -14.56 -40.63 10.77
N ALA A 21 -13.44 -40.28 10.13
CA ALA A 21 -12.99 -38.89 10.06
C ALA A 21 -14.00 -37.99 9.33
N LEU A 22 -14.58 -38.47 8.22
CA LEU A 22 -15.56 -37.73 7.44
C LEU A 22 -16.89 -37.57 8.19
N VAL A 23 -17.29 -38.57 8.97
CA VAL A 23 -18.44 -38.50 9.88
C VAL A 23 -18.15 -37.57 11.05
N VAL A 24 -16.95 -37.60 11.65
CA VAL A 24 -16.57 -36.68 12.74
C VAL A 24 -16.52 -35.25 12.23
N VAL A 25 -15.98 -34.99 11.03
CA VAL A 25 -15.99 -33.67 10.40
C VAL A 25 -17.41 -33.23 10.06
N SER A 26 -18.25 -34.11 9.50
CA SER A 26 -19.66 -33.82 9.21
C SER A 26 -20.47 -33.57 10.49
N VAL A 27 -20.24 -34.35 11.55
CA VAL A 27 -20.87 -34.18 12.86
C VAL A 27 -20.37 -32.87 13.48
N LEU A 28 -19.07 -32.57 13.47
CA LEU A 28 -18.54 -31.29 13.94
C LEU A 28 -19.10 -30.11 13.15
N ALA A 29 -19.27 -30.24 11.83
CA ALA A 29 -19.87 -29.23 10.97
C ALA A 29 -21.38 -29.05 11.23
N VAL A 30 -22.07 -30.08 11.71
CA VAL A 30 -23.49 -30.04 12.09
C VAL A 30 -23.67 -29.62 13.56
N THR A 31 -22.74 -29.97 14.46
CA THR A 31 -22.82 -29.70 15.91
C THR A 31 -22.24 -28.35 16.30
N PHE A 32 -21.21 -27.85 15.61
CA PHE A 32 -20.89 -26.43 15.65
C PHE A 32 -21.87 -25.74 14.71
N GLY A 33 -22.99 -25.24 15.26
CA GLY A 33 -23.94 -24.42 14.51
C GLY A 33 -23.23 -23.28 13.75
N ARG A 34 -23.91 -22.63 12.80
CA ARG A 34 -23.35 -21.56 11.94
C ARG A 34 -22.46 -20.54 12.69
N GLU A 35 -22.82 -20.22 13.92
CA GLU A 35 -22.04 -19.38 14.83
C GLU A 35 -20.65 -19.94 15.17
N GLY A 36 -20.55 -21.24 15.47
CA GLY A 36 -19.30 -21.93 15.78
C GLY A 36 -18.34 -22.02 14.60
N GLN A 37 -18.86 -22.34 13.42
CA GLN A 37 -18.09 -22.30 12.17
C GLN A 37 -17.58 -20.89 11.86
N ARG A 38 -18.41 -19.86 12.07
CA ARG A 38 -18.01 -18.46 11.88
C ARG A 38 -16.91 -18.06 12.86
N ARG A 39 -17.02 -18.43 14.14
CA ARG A 39 -15.98 -18.15 15.16
C ARG A 39 -14.65 -18.80 14.80
N LEU A 40 -14.67 -20.04 14.30
CA LEU A 40 -13.47 -20.71 13.81
C LEU A 40 -12.91 -20.01 12.56
N GLY A 41 -13.76 -19.68 11.59
CA GLY A 41 -13.35 -18.97 10.37
C GLY A 41 -12.73 -17.61 10.69
N LEU A 42 -13.34 -16.85 11.61
CA LEU A 42 -12.81 -15.58 12.08
C LEU A 42 -11.49 -15.74 12.81
N TRP A 43 -11.35 -16.77 13.65
CA TRP A 43 -10.08 -17.09 14.31
C TRP A 43 -8.97 -17.41 13.30
N LEU A 44 -9.29 -18.12 12.22
CA LEU A 44 -8.37 -18.39 11.12
C LEU A 44 -7.98 -17.10 10.38
N VAL A 45 -8.98 -16.28 9.99
CA VAL A 45 -8.77 -15.00 9.32
C VAL A 45 -7.89 -14.07 10.15
N LEU A 46 -8.15 -13.92 11.46
CA LEU A 46 -7.36 -13.06 12.34
C LEU A 46 -5.89 -13.50 12.43
N ARG A 47 -5.60 -14.80 12.26
CA ARG A 47 -4.24 -15.36 12.29
C ARG A 47 -3.55 -15.37 10.94
N ASN A 48 -4.29 -15.39 9.84
CA ASN A 48 -3.73 -15.36 8.50
C ASN A 48 -3.22 -13.94 8.17
N ASP A 49 -1.96 -13.84 7.71
CA ASP A 49 -1.31 -12.56 7.40
C ASP A 49 -1.60 -12.10 5.96
N SER A 50 -2.09 -12.99 5.10
CA SER A 50 -2.35 -12.78 3.67
C SER A 50 -3.78 -13.19 3.30
N THR A 51 -4.75 -12.78 4.12
CA THR A 51 -6.15 -13.16 3.94
C THR A 51 -6.79 -12.48 2.73
N THR A 52 -7.56 -13.23 1.93
CA THR A 52 -8.37 -12.70 0.83
C THR A 52 -9.56 -11.88 1.33
N GLY A 53 -10.00 -10.89 0.55
CA GLY A 53 -11.20 -10.11 0.86
C GLY A 53 -12.47 -10.96 1.03
N ASP A 54 -12.63 -12.03 0.25
CA ASP A 54 -13.79 -12.92 0.34
C ASP A 54 -13.88 -13.66 1.67
N ALA A 55 -12.74 -14.13 2.20
CA ALA A 55 -12.68 -14.76 3.52
C ALA A 55 -13.06 -13.77 4.63
N ILE A 56 -12.60 -12.52 4.56
CA ILE A 56 -12.95 -11.46 5.51
C ILE A 56 -14.45 -11.13 5.43
N ARG A 57 -14.99 -11.00 4.22
CA ARG A 57 -16.42 -10.78 3.96
C ARG A 57 -17.29 -11.88 4.56
N ALA A 58 -16.90 -13.14 4.34
CA ALA A 58 -17.65 -14.30 4.82
C ALA A 58 -17.78 -14.32 6.35
N VAL A 59 -16.73 -13.89 7.08
CA VAL A 59 -16.73 -13.90 8.54
C VAL A 59 -17.34 -12.64 9.17
N THR A 60 -17.45 -11.53 8.43
CA THR A 60 -17.94 -10.23 8.94
C THR A 60 -19.42 -9.98 8.66
N LEU A 61 -19.88 -10.13 7.42
CA LEU A 61 -21.24 -9.73 7.01
C LEU A 61 -22.35 -10.61 7.62
N GLY A 62 -22.01 -11.81 8.10
CA GLY A 62 -22.92 -12.71 8.81
C GLY A 62 -22.80 -12.66 10.34
N ALA A 63 -22.09 -11.68 10.90
CA ALA A 63 -21.91 -11.53 12.33
C ALA A 63 -23.11 -10.86 13.01
N SER A 64 -23.35 -11.18 14.28
CA SER A 64 -24.36 -10.48 15.10
C SER A 64 -24.00 -9.01 15.32
N ASP A 65 -22.70 -8.71 15.42
CA ASP A 65 -22.17 -7.35 15.40
C ASP A 65 -21.03 -7.24 14.38
N PRO A 66 -21.35 -6.93 13.11
CA PRO A 66 -20.33 -6.81 12.07
C PRO A 66 -19.31 -5.70 12.34
N MET A 67 -19.69 -4.63 13.05
CA MET A 67 -18.76 -3.54 13.33
C MET A 67 -17.70 -3.94 14.37
N ALA A 68 -18.09 -4.72 15.38
CA ALA A 68 -17.13 -5.26 16.34
C ALA A 68 -16.08 -6.15 15.64
N GLU A 69 -16.49 -6.96 14.66
CA GLU A 69 -15.54 -7.81 13.92
C GLU A 69 -14.65 -7.01 12.97
N LEU A 70 -15.19 -6.00 12.30
CA LEU A 70 -14.39 -5.07 11.49
C LEU A 70 -13.36 -4.32 12.35
N ARG A 71 -13.73 -3.91 13.58
CA ARG A 71 -12.82 -3.28 14.53
C ARG A 71 -11.70 -4.24 14.95
N ARG A 72 -12.02 -5.50 15.24
CA ARG A 72 -11.02 -6.53 15.59
C ARG A 72 -10.05 -6.79 14.44
N LEU A 73 -10.54 -6.84 13.20
CA LEU A 73 -9.70 -6.96 12.00
C LEU A 73 -8.78 -5.75 11.84
N TRP A 74 -9.31 -4.54 12.01
CA TRP A 74 -8.55 -3.30 11.97
C TRP A 74 -7.39 -3.29 12.97
N GLU A 75 -7.65 -3.75 14.20
CA GLU A 75 -6.68 -3.79 15.30
C GLU A 75 -5.59 -4.84 15.13
N THR A 76 -5.73 -5.79 14.19
CA THR A 76 -4.62 -6.71 13.86
C THR A 76 -3.42 -6.00 13.23
N GLY A 77 -3.62 -4.81 12.65
CA GLY A 77 -2.56 -4.06 11.97
C GLY A 77 -2.08 -4.66 10.64
N LYS A 78 -2.70 -5.76 10.18
CA LYS A 78 -2.35 -6.39 8.91
C LYS A 78 -2.87 -5.56 7.74
N VAL A 79 -2.01 -5.28 6.77
CA VAL A 79 -2.35 -4.44 5.61
C VAL A 79 -3.59 -4.96 4.87
N PRO A 80 -3.72 -6.26 4.52
CA PRO A 80 -4.92 -6.78 3.85
C PRO A 80 -6.20 -6.61 4.66
N HIS A 81 -6.11 -6.76 5.99
CA HIS A 81 -7.27 -6.59 6.87
C HIS A 81 -7.75 -5.15 6.90
N ARG A 82 -6.82 -4.19 7.02
CA ARG A 82 -7.16 -2.76 7.12
C ARG A 82 -7.75 -2.24 5.80
N PHE A 83 -7.15 -2.62 4.67
CA PHE A 83 -7.67 -2.31 3.34
C PHE A 83 -9.09 -2.85 3.17
N GLU A 84 -9.29 -4.14 3.46
CA GLU A 84 -10.59 -4.79 3.28
C GLU A 84 -11.66 -4.21 4.22
N VAL A 85 -11.31 -3.91 5.48
CA VAL A 85 -12.22 -3.25 6.42
C VAL A 85 -12.75 -1.93 5.84
N VAL A 86 -11.86 -1.07 5.34
CA VAL A 86 -12.27 0.24 4.79
C VAL A 86 -13.05 0.07 3.50
N ARG A 87 -12.67 -0.88 2.64
CA ARG A 87 -13.43 -1.22 1.43
C ARG A 87 -14.86 -1.65 1.76
N LEU A 88 -15.04 -2.55 2.73
CA LEU A 88 -16.36 -3.01 3.17
C LEU A 88 -17.18 -1.89 3.79
N LEU A 89 -16.58 -1.07 4.64
CA LEU A 89 -17.26 0.08 5.22
C LEU A 89 -17.75 1.05 4.15
N LYS A 90 -16.92 1.31 3.14
CA LYS A 90 -17.31 2.14 1.99
C LYS A 90 -18.51 1.55 1.25
N GLU A 91 -18.47 0.26 0.93
CA GLU A 91 -19.55 -0.43 0.22
C GLU A 91 -20.86 -0.46 1.03
N LEU A 92 -20.77 -0.70 2.35
CA LEU A 92 -21.92 -0.69 3.25
C LEU A 92 -22.51 0.72 3.37
N ALA A 93 -21.67 1.75 3.53
CA ALA A 93 -22.11 3.14 3.58
C ALA A 93 -22.74 3.64 2.26
N ASP A 94 -22.34 3.05 1.13
CA ASP A 94 -22.91 3.31 -0.19
C ASP A 94 -24.31 2.70 -0.33
N LYS A 95 -24.50 1.47 0.17
CA LYS A 95 -25.78 0.75 0.09
C LYS A 95 -26.79 1.19 1.14
N GLU A 96 -26.33 1.47 2.36
CA GLU A 96 -27.19 1.67 3.54
C GLU A 96 -26.77 2.95 4.28
N PRO A 97 -27.60 4.02 4.28
CA PRO A 97 -27.25 5.29 4.91
C PRO A 97 -26.92 5.20 6.41
N ALA A 98 -27.50 4.23 7.14
CA ALA A 98 -27.22 4.01 8.56
C ALA A 98 -25.73 3.67 8.82
N TRP A 99 -25.06 3.03 7.86
CA TRP A 99 -23.64 2.71 7.96
C TRP A 99 -22.74 3.93 7.84
N ARG A 100 -23.20 5.05 7.26
CA ARG A 100 -22.41 6.28 7.13
C ARG A 100 -21.98 6.81 8.50
N THR A 101 -22.93 6.95 9.41
CA THR A 101 -22.67 7.41 10.79
C THR A 101 -21.91 6.37 11.59
N ARG A 102 -22.26 5.08 11.43
CA ARG A 102 -21.61 3.99 12.17
C ARG A 102 -20.13 3.83 11.80
N ALA A 103 -19.81 3.95 10.51
CA ALA A 103 -18.46 3.79 9.97
C ALA A 103 -17.58 5.03 10.16
N GLU A 104 -18.17 6.22 10.33
CA GLU A 104 -17.45 7.50 10.36
C GLU A 104 -16.23 7.48 11.30
N PRO A 105 -16.29 7.02 12.56
CA PRO A 105 -15.14 7.06 13.46
C PRO A 105 -13.94 6.25 12.93
N LEU A 106 -14.18 5.04 12.41
CA LEU A 106 -13.12 4.19 11.88
C LEU A 106 -12.57 4.73 10.56
N LEU A 107 -13.43 5.25 9.69
CA LEU A 107 -13.01 5.87 8.44
C LEU A 107 -12.16 7.13 8.68
N ARG A 108 -12.47 7.92 9.72
CA ARG A 108 -11.64 9.08 10.10
C ARG A 108 -10.25 8.66 10.56
N GLU A 109 -10.17 7.61 11.36
CA GLU A 109 -8.89 7.00 11.75
C GLU A 109 -8.10 6.52 10.52
N ALA A 110 -8.79 5.90 9.57
CA ALA A 110 -8.20 5.38 8.33
C ALA A 110 -7.63 6.47 7.40
N THR A 111 -8.02 7.74 7.53
CA THR A 111 -7.39 8.84 6.78
C THR A 111 -5.94 9.13 7.18
N LEU A 112 -5.46 8.53 8.28
CA LEU A 112 -4.09 8.67 8.78
C LEU A 112 -3.35 7.33 8.81
N ASP A 113 -3.83 6.34 8.07
CA ASP A 113 -3.26 4.99 8.03
C ASP A 113 -1.80 4.96 7.53
N ALA A 114 -1.04 3.92 7.86
CA ALA A 114 0.28 3.71 7.27
C ALA A 114 0.19 3.39 5.77
N ASP A 115 -0.90 2.77 5.30
CA ASP A 115 -1.13 2.46 3.89
C ASP A 115 -1.85 3.61 3.17
N LEU A 116 -1.21 4.16 2.13
CA LEU A 116 -1.80 5.20 1.28
C LEU A 116 -3.14 4.77 0.66
N ALA A 117 -3.27 3.52 0.21
CA ALA A 117 -4.50 3.03 -0.42
C ALA A 117 -5.67 2.99 0.58
N VAL A 118 -5.38 2.69 1.85
CA VAL A 118 -6.36 2.77 2.95
C VAL A 118 -6.84 4.21 3.14
N ARG A 119 -5.92 5.19 3.11
CA ARG A 119 -6.29 6.62 3.19
C ARG A 119 -7.19 7.03 2.03
N GLU A 120 -6.82 6.68 0.80
CA GLU A 120 -7.58 7.01 -0.41
C GLU A 120 -9.02 6.47 -0.35
N LEU A 121 -9.17 5.19 0.02
CA LEU A 121 -10.48 4.56 0.20
C LEU A 121 -11.28 5.26 1.29
N ALA A 122 -10.65 5.60 2.42
CA ALA A 122 -11.29 6.28 3.53
C ALA A 122 -11.82 7.66 3.14
N PHE A 123 -11.03 8.47 2.43
CA PHE A 123 -11.48 9.75 1.88
C PHE A 123 -12.64 9.58 0.90
N GLY A 124 -12.58 8.57 0.01
CA GLY A 124 -13.67 8.25 -0.91
C GLY A 124 -14.96 7.75 -0.24
N ALA A 125 -14.85 7.15 0.94
CA ALA A 125 -16.01 6.77 1.76
C ALA A 125 -16.60 7.99 2.49
N LEU A 126 -15.75 8.77 3.15
CA LEU A 126 -16.13 9.94 3.93
C LEU A 126 -16.71 11.06 3.08
N SER A 127 -16.36 11.18 1.79
CA SER A 127 -16.93 12.19 0.88
C SER A 127 -18.45 12.13 0.74
N ARG A 128 -19.07 11.03 1.21
CA ARG A 128 -20.53 10.83 1.24
C ARG A 128 -21.14 11.04 2.63
N VAL A 129 -20.34 11.43 3.61
CA VAL A 129 -20.71 11.68 5.01
C VAL A 129 -20.61 13.19 5.28
N PRO A 130 -21.73 13.93 5.38
CA PRO A 130 -21.72 15.40 5.49
C PRO A 130 -20.95 15.96 6.70
N SER A 131 -20.93 15.26 7.84
CA SER A 131 -20.31 15.68 9.11
C SER A 131 -18.85 15.26 9.29
N SER A 132 -18.24 14.65 8.29
CA SER A 132 -16.96 13.94 8.39
C SER A 132 -15.74 14.81 8.74
N GLY A 133 -15.84 16.14 8.63
CA GLY A 133 -14.70 17.04 8.84
C GLY A 133 -13.60 16.87 7.78
N LEU A 134 -13.96 16.46 6.56
CA LEU A 134 -13.04 16.19 5.45
C LEU A 134 -12.03 17.29 5.18
N VAL A 135 -12.43 18.54 5.33
CA VAL A 135 -11.55 19.70 5.13
C VAL A 135 -10.33 19.59 6.04
N VAL A 136 -10.57 19.38 7.34
CA VAL A 136 -9.51 19.25 8.35
C VAL A 136 -8.66 18.01 8.11
N LEU A 137 -9.30 16.90 7.71
CA LEU A 137 -8.58 15.66 7.40
C LEU A 137 -7.67 15.81 6.17
N ALA A 138 -8.15 16.48 5.13
CA ALA A 138 -7.40 16.76 3.90
C ALA A 138 -6.26 17.76 4.14
N GLN A 139 -6.50 18.80 4.95
CA GLN A 139 -5.47 19.76 5.39
C GLN A 139 -4.30 19.06 6.09
N ARG A 140 -4.59 18.08 6.96
CA ARG A 140 -3.55 17.30 7.66
C ARG A 140 -2.65 16.50 6.74
N GLN A 141 -3.08 16.19 5.52
CA GLN A 141 -2.25 15.45 4.56
C GLN A 141 -1.18 16.33 3.91
N LEU A 142 -1.35 17.65 3.91
CA LEU A 142 -0.54 18.57 3.11
C LEU A 142 0.91 18.73 3.60
N SER A 143 1.20 18.31 4.83
CA SER A 143 2.54 18.38 5.43
C SER A 143 3.16 17.00 5.65
N ASP A 144 2.56 15.93 5.09
CA ASP A 144 3.09 14.57 5.15
C ASP A 144 4.35 14.43 4.29
N ALA A 145 5.38 13.67 4.73
CA ALA A 145 6.60 13.49 3.92
C ALA A 145 6.35 12.81 2.57
N ASP A 146 5.34 11.97 2.43
CA ASP A 146 5.00 11.35 1.15
C ASP A 146 4.27 12.37 0.24
N PRO A 147 4.84 12.77 -0.92
CA PRO A 147 4.17 13.67 -1.84
C PRO A 147 2.81 13.16 -2.32
N HIS A 148 2.60 11.86 -2.44
CA HIS A 148 1.32 11.33 -2.90
C HIS A 148 0.24 11.47 -1.83
N VAL A 149 0.60 11.46 -0.55
CA VAL A 149 -0.31 11.85 0.53
C VAL A 149 -0.66 13.35 0.42
N ARG A 150 0.32 14.22 0.15
CA ARG A 150 0.05 15.65 -0.09
C ARG A 150 -0.86 15.87 -1.29
N LEU A 151 -0.63 15.15 -2.39
CA LEU A 151 -1.48 15.13 -3.58
C LEU A 151 -2.91 14.67 -3.27
N LEU A 152 -3.08 13.64 -2.44
CA LEU A 152 -4.38 13.21 -1.94
C LEU A 152 -5.08 14.37 -1.22
N GLY A 153 -4.40 15.05 -0.29
CA GLY A 153 -4.92 16.24 0.40
C GLY A 153 -5.39 17.33 -0.56
N ILE A 154 -4.53 17.73 -1.51
CA ILE A 154 -4.86 18.73 -2.54
C ILE A 154 -6.09 18.30 -3.35
N SER A 155 -6.17 17.03 -3.76
CA SER A 155 -7.28 16.51 -4.56
C SER A 155 -8.62 16.60 -3.84
N GLN A 156 -8.63 16.39 -2.52
CA GLN A 156 -9.84 16.50 -1.70
C GLN A 156 -10.21 17.98 -1.48
N LEU A 157 -9.23 18.83 -1.18
CA LEU A 157 -9.46 20.26 -0.99
C LEU A 157 -9.95 20.95 -2.26
N ARG A 158 -9.52 20.52 -3.44
CA ARG A 158 -9.98 21.06 -4.74
C ARG A 158 -11.50 21.04 -4.90
N ARG A 159 -12.20 20.20 -4.15
CA ARG A 159 -13.67 20.08 -4.14
C ARG A 159 -14.37 21.12 -3.27
N LEU A 160 -13.63 21.93 -2.51
CA LEU A 160 -14.12 22.94 -1.58
C LEU A 160 -14.18 24.34 -2.21
N PRO A 161 -14.98 25.27 -1.64
CA PRO A 161 -15.01 26.66 -2.08
C PRO A 161 -13.66 27.38 -1.94
N SER A 162 -13.44 28.33 -2.85
CA SER A 162 -12.13 28.85 -3.28
C SER A 162 -11.29 29.51 -2.19
N ALA A 163 -11.84 30.43 -1.39
CA ALA A 163 -11.00 31.30 -0.55
C ALA A 163 -10.21 30.55 0.53
N GLN A 164 -10.87 29.69 1.32
CA GLN A 164 -10.22 28.97 2.42
C GLN A 164 -9.22 27.92 1.92
N ALA A 165 -9.49 27.31 0.77
CA ALA A 165 -8.64 26.28 0.22
C ALA A 165 -7.35 26.86 -0.39
N ILE A 166 -7.41 28.04 -1.01
CA ILE A 166 -6.23 28.73 -1.55
C ILE A 166 -5.22 29.01 -0.43
N ALA A 167 -5.63 29.63 0.68
CA ALA A 167 -4.73 30.02 1.78
C ALA A 167 -3.95 28.84 2.38
N VAL A 168 -4.49 27.63 2.26
CA VAL A 168 -3.94 26.40 2.80
C VAL A 168 -3.00 25.72 1.82
N VAL A 169 -3.32 25.66 0.52
CA VAL A 169 -2.47 24.96 -0.45
C VAL A 169 -1.39 25.88 -1.04
N PHE A 170 -1.57 27.21 -0.97
CA PHE A 170 -0.64 28.18 -1.55
C PHE A 170 0.83 27.96 -1.12
N PRO A 171 1.15 27.66 0.17
CA PRO A 171 2.52 27.36 0.58
C PRO A 171 3.16 26.18 -0.19
N LEU A 172 2.36 25.25 -0.72
CA LEU A 172 2.84 24.09 -1.49
C LEU A 172 3.29 24.45 -2.92
N LEU A 173 3.22 25.73 -3.32
CA LEU A 173 3.93 26.19 -4.51
C LEU A 173 5.47 26.13 -4.34
N ASP A 174 5.94 26.11 -3.10
CA ASP A 174 7.35 25.94 -2.72
C ASP A 174 7.70 24.49 -2.35
N ASP A 175 6.78 23.54 -2.58
CA ASP A 175 7.03 22.12 -2.30
C ASP A 175 8.23 21.60 -3.10
N PRO A 176 9.13 20.80 -2.50
CA PRO A 176 10.26 20.23 -3.22
C PRO A 176 9.85 19.30 -4.36
N GLU A 177 8.63 18.74 -4.32
CA GLU A 177 8.15 17.75 -5.26
C GLU A 177 7.42 18.41 -6.45
N PRO A 178 7.98 18.32 -7.67
CA PRO A 178 7.40 18.84 -8.91
C PRO A 178 5.89 18.64 -9.11
N GLN A 179 5.43 17.44 -8.79
CA GLN A 179 4.05 17.01 -8.94
C GLN A 179 3.11 17.69 -7.94
N VAL A 180 3.58 17.95 -6.71
CA VAL A 180 2.81 18.67 -5.69
C VAL A 180 2.64 20.12 -6.12
N VAL A 181 3.72 20.79 -6.55
CA VAL A 181 3.66 22.16 -7.08
C VAL A 181 2.67 22.26 -8.26
N ALA A 182 2.71 21.30 -9.17
CA ALA A 182 1.80 21.28 -10.32
C ALA A 182 0.34 21.03 -9.94
N ALA A 183 0.08 20.14 -8.98
CA ALA A 183 -1.27 19.90 -8.46
C ALA A 183 -1.82 21.14 -7.72
N THR A 184 -0.98 21.81 -6.92
CA THR A 184 -1.31 23.07 -6.25
C THR A 184 -1.67 24.15 -7.27
N ALA A 185 -0.82 24.38 -8.27
CA ALA A 185 -1.11 25.34 -9.35
C ALA A 185 -2.38 24.98 -10.13
N GLY A 186 -2.62 23.69 -10.36
CA GLY A 186 -3.84 23.20 -11.01
C GLY A 186 -5.10 23.44 -10.18
N ALA A 187 -5.03 23.30 -8.86
CA ALA A 187 -6.12 23.62 -7.94
C ALA A 187 -6.37 25.13 -7.87
N MET A 188 -5.30 25.93 -7.78
CA MET A 188 -5.40 27.39 -7.81
C MET A 188 -6.02 27.91 -9.10
N ARG A 189 -5.63 27.35 -10.26
CA ARG A 189 -6.27 27.66 -11.55
C ARG A 189 -7.77 27.32 -11.53
N HIS A 190 -8.15 26.18 -10.96
CA HIS A 190 -9.55 25.80 -10.86
C HIS A 190 -10.39 26.81 -10.07
N TRP A 191 -9.84 27.37 -8.98
CA TRP A 191 -10.56 28.31 -8.13
C TRP A 191 -10.52 29.77 -8.59
N THR A 192 -9.44 30.19 -9.25
CA THR A 192 -9.19 31.61 -9.59
C THR A 192 -9.36 31.93 -11.07
N GLY A 193 -9.38 30.91 -11.94
CA GLY A 193 -9.35 31.07 -13.40
C GLY A 193 -7.99 31.50 -13.97
N GLN A 194 -6.97 31.74 -13.13
CA GLN A 194 -5.64 32.17 -13.58
C GLN A 194 -4.77 30.97 -13.97
N ASP A 195 -4.03 31.08 -15.08
CA ASP A 195 -3.06 30.07 -15.52
C ASP A 195 -1.68 30.71 -15.77
N PHE A 196 -0.69 30.29 -14.99
CA PHE A 196 0.70 30.72 -15.12
C PHE A 196 1.62 29.63 -15.66
N GLY A 197 1.08 28.68 -16.43
CA GLY A 197 1.85 27.77 -17.27
C GLY A 197 2.48 26.57 -16.56
N ILE A 198 2.25 26.40 -15.25
CA ILE A 198 2.75 25.23 -14.50
C ILE A 198 2.00 23.97 -14.95
N ARG A 199 2.74 22.91 -15.30
CA ARG A 199 2.20 21.60 -15.67
C ARG A 199 2.87 20.49 -14.85
N ALA A 200 2.16 19.37 -14.72
CA ALA A 200 2.71 18.19 -14.07
C ALA A 200 3.88 17.64 -14.92
N PRO A 201 4.95 17.16 -14.29
CA PRO A 201 6.02 16.49 -15.03
C PRO A 201 5.43 15.28 -15.76
N GLY A 202 5.86 15.05 -17.01
CA GLY A 202 5.53 13.81 -17.71
C GLY A 202 6.17 12.62 -16.99
N HIS A 203 5.55 11.44 -17.08
CA HIS A 203 6.17 10.19 -16.60
C HIS A 203 7.47 9.88 -17.38
N PHE A 204 7.59 10.45 -18.58
CA PHE A 204 8.79 10.42 -19.42
C PHE A 204 9.42 11.81 -19.44
N THR A 205 10.22 12.14 -18.44
CA THR A 205 11.16 13.27 -18.61
C THR A 205 12.55 12.67 -18.78
N SER A 206 13.01 12.68 -20.03
CA SER A 206 14.42 12.45 -20.34
C SER A 206 15.26 13.46 -19.55
N GLY A 207 16.24 12.97 -18.81
CA GLY A 207 17.20 13.84 -18.13
C GLY A 207 17.90 14.81 -19.09
N GLY A 208 18.46 15.90 -18.55
CA GLY A 208 19.19 16.92 -19.30
C GLY A 208 18.39 18.21 -19.53
N ASP A 209 18.75 18.97 -20.58
CA ASP A 209 18.28 20.34 -20.85
C ASP A 209 16.76 20.51 -20.88
N ALA A 210 16.01 19.49 -21.29
CA ALA A 210 14.55 19.54 -21.35
C ALA A 210 13.92 19.58 -19.96
N ALA A 211 14.43 18.76 -19.03
CA ALA A 211 13.98 18.76 -17.63
C ALA A 211 14.34 20.08 -16.94
N GLU A 212 15.51 20.64 -17.23
CA GLU A 212 15.92 21.94 -16.68
C GLU A 212 15.06 23.10 -17.20
N LYS A 213 14.75 23.11 -18.50
CA LYS A 213 13.82 24.08 -19.10
C LYS A 213 12.43 24.00 -18.46
N GLU A 214 11.92 22.79 -18.23
CA GLU A 214 10.61 22.61 -17.60
C GLU A 214 10.64 23.05 -16.12
N ALA A 215 11.73 22.77 -15.41
CA ALA A 215 11.95 23.28 -14.06
C ALA A 215 12.02 24.82 -14.02
N ALA A 216 12.67 25.46 -15.00
CA ALA A 216 12.74 26.91 -15.11
C ALA A 216 11.36 27.54 -15.36
N LYS A 217 10.57 26.98 -16.28
CA LYS A 217 9.18 27.41 -16.52
C LYS A 217 8.32 27.27 -15.27
N ARG A 218 8.49 26.18 -14.50
CA ARG A 218 7.77 26.00 -13.24
C ARG A 218 8.14 27.09 -12.23
N ARG A 219 9.43 27.38 -12.06
CA ARG A 219 9.90 28.46 -11.16
C ARG A 219 9.31 29.82 -11.55
N GLU A 220 9.30 30.15 -12.83
CA GLU A 220 8.67 31.38 -13.33
C GLU A 220 7.17 31.41 -13.03
N GLY A 221 6.46 30.31 -13.29
CA GLY A 221 5.03 30.19 -12.97
C GLY A 221 4.73 30.36 -11.47
N VAL A 222 5.60 29.84 -10.60
CA VAL A 222 5.48 30.01 -9.14
C VAL A 222 5.65 31.47 -8.76
N LEU A 223 6.64 32.17 -9.31
CA LEU A 223 6.83 33.61 -9.08
C LEU A 223 5.61 34.43 -9.53
N ARG A 224 5.00 34.06 -10.65
CA ARG A 224 3.77 34.72 -11.13
C ARG A 224 2.58 34.49 -10.21
N TRP A 225 2.42 33.27 -9.66
CA TRP A 225 1.42 33.02 -8.61
C TRP A 225 1.66 33.87 -7.36
N LYS A 226 2.92 33.99 -6.92
CA LYS A 226 3.30 34.83 -5.77
C LYS A 226 3.01 36.32 -5.99
N ALA A 227 3.35 36.83 -7.17
CA ALA A 227 3.03 38.21 -7.55
C ALA A 227 1.51 38.45 -7.62
N TRP A 228 0.77 37.50 -8.21
CA TRP A 228 -0.69 37.58 -8.27
C TRP A 228 -1.33 37.58 -6.87
N HIS A 229 -0.89 36.70 -5.97
CA HIS A 229 -1.36 36.67 -4.59
C HIS A 229 -1.13 38.00 -3.85
N ALA A 230 0.08 38.56 -3.97
CA ALA A 230 0.42 39.84 -3.36
C ALA A 230 -0.44 41.00 -3.88
N ALA A 231 -0.86 40.95 -5.15
CA ALA A 231 -1.69 41.96 -5.78
C ALA A 231 -3.20 41.80 -5.51
N ASN A 232 -3.64 40.67 -4.93
CA ASN A 232 -5.06 40.34 -4.74
C ASN A 232 -5.37 39.90 -3.30
N PRO A 233 -5.06 40.73 -2.27
CA PRO A 233 -5.25 40.37 -0.86
C PRO A 233 -6.70 40.08 -0.47
N ASP A 234 -7.68 40.65 -1.19
CA ASP A 234 -9.10 40.41 -0.92
C ASP A 234 -9.60 39.06 -1.48
N GLN A 235 -8.86 38.45 -2.42
CA GLN A 235 -9.24 37.18 -3.04
C GLN A 235 -8.62 35.96 -2.36
N VAL A 236 -7.56 36.16 -1.56
CA VAL A 236 -6.89 35.09 -0.83
C VAL A 236 -6.78 35.47 0.65
N PRO A 237 -7.43 34.70 1.55
CA PRO A 237 -7.25 34.90 2.98
C PRO A 237 -5.78 34.83 3.39
N PRO A 238 -5.39 35.44 4.52
CA PRO A 238 -4.04 35.30 5.06
C PRO A 238 -3.59 33.84 5.08
N LEU A 239 -2.37 33.60 4.60
CA LEU A 239 -1.79 32.26 4.55
C LEU A 239 -1.78 31.64 5.95
N VAL A 240 -2.13 30.36 6.01
CA VAL A 240 -2.16 29.60 7.26
C VAL A 240 -0.88 28.78 7.34
N ASP A 241 -0.26 28.75 8.52
CA ASP A 241 0.82 27.82 8.77
C ASP A 241 0.26 26.39 8.80
N LEU A 242 0.77 25.55 7.89
CA LEU A 242 0.37 24.16 7.83
C LEU A 242 0.98 23.45 9.04
N ALA A 243 0.14 23.09 10.00
CA ALA A 243 0.56 22.26 11.12
C ALA A 243 1.38 21.07 10.62
N THR A 244 2.55 20.86 11.20
CA THR A 244 3.46 19.78 10.81
C THR A 244 2.73 18.45 11.00
N SER A 245 2.66 17.66 9.92
CA SER A 245 2.07 16.32 9.98
C SER A 245 2.95 15.48 10.89
N ARG A 246 2.33 14.73 11.78
CA ARG A 246 3.05 13.72 12.56
C ARG A 246 3.25 12.52 11.66
N ALA A 247 4.44 11.93 11.72
CA ALA A 247 4.73 10.69 11.05
C ALA A 247 3.63 9.64 11.38
N PRO A 248 3.23 8.80 10.40
CA PRO A 248 2.20 7.81 10.63
C PRO A 248 2.58 6.91 11.80
N GLN A 249 1.61 6.60 12.65
CA GLN A 249 1.84 5.66 13.76
C GLN A 249 2.18 4.28 13.17
N PRO A 250 3.09 3.51 13.80
CA PRO A 250 3.33 2.14 13.39
C PRO A 250 2.02 1.34 13.48
N LEU A 251 1.76 0.50 12.48
CA LEU A 251 0.63 -0.42 12.53
C LEU A 251 0.73 -1.27 13.80
N PRO A 252 -0.41 -1.54 14.47
CA PRO A 252 -0.42 -2.35 15.68
C PRO A 252 0.01 -3.80 15.38
N GLY A 253 0.41 -4.52 16.42
CA GLY A 253 0.83 -5.91 16.30
C GLY A 253 2.33 -6.13 16.47
N PRO A 254 2.80 -7.39 16.29
CA PRO A 254 4.20 -7.73 16.40
C PRO A 254 5.00 -7.15 15.21
N PRO A 255 6.32 -6.99 15.36
CA PRO A 255 7.21 -6.73 14.23
C PRO A 255 7.01 -7.73 13.08
N VAL A 256 7.25 -7.26 11.86
CA VAL A 256 7.23 -8.09 10.65
C VAL A 256 8.36 -9.11 10.71
N GLU A 257 8.00 -10.38 10.57
CA GLU A 257 8.91 -11.52 10.52
C GLU A 257 8.64 -12.34 9.26
N PHE A 258 9.69 -12.63 8.49
CA PHE A 258 9.72 -13.63 7.42
C PHE A 258 11.17 -14.01 7.08
N CYS A 259 11.33 -15.15 6.40
CA CYS A 259 12.60 -15.61 5.87
C CYS A 259 12.40 -16.01 4.40
N LEU A 260 13.22 -15.48 3.50
CA LEU A 260 13.22 -15.80 2.08
C LEU A 260 14.63 -16.17 1.63
N GLY A 261 14.74 -16.88 0.51
CA GLY A 261 16.03 -17.09 -0.15
C GLY A 261 16.47 -15.83 -0.88
N ASP A 262 17.75 -15.48 -0.76
CA ASP A 262 18.36 -14.51 -1.67
C ASP A 262 18.60 -15.11 -3.07
N VAL A 263 19.16 -14.31 -3.97
CA VAL A 263 19.45 -14.75 -5.35
C VAL A 263 20.54 -15.81 -5.44
N GLU A 264 21.31 -16.09 -4.38
CA GLU A 264 22.19 -17.25 -4.26
C GLU A 264 21.51 -18.47 -3.60
N GLY A 265 20.27 -18.31 -3.12
CA GLY A 265 19.52 -19.34 -2.40
C GLY A 265 19.83 -19.41 -0.91
N ARG A 266 20.56 -18.44 -0.35
CA ARG A 266 20.84 -18.38 1.10
C ARG A 266 19.62 -17.83 1.83
N PRO A 267 19.22 -18.43 2.97
CA PRO A 267 18.11 -17.93 3.75
C PRO A 267 18.47 -16.58 4.42
N VAL A 268 17.58 -15.60 4.26
CA VAL A 268 17.70 -14.27 4.85
C VAL A 268 16.42 -13.96 5.62
N SER A 269 16.56 -13.74 6.93
CA SER A 269 15.49 -13.20 7.77
C SER A 269 15.48 -11.67 7.73
N VAL A 270 14.31 -11.06 7.61
CA VAL A 270 14.16 -9.59 7.69
C VAL A 270 14.50 -9.04 9.09
N ALA A 271 14.44 -9.87 10.14
CA ALA A 271 14.80 -9.47 11.50
C ALA A 271 16.28 -9.20 11.70
N GLN A 272 17.15 -9.60 10.77
CA GLN A 272 18.56 -9.27 10.87
C GLN A 272 18.84 -7.76 10.68
N PHE A 273 17.87 -7.02 10.14
CA PHE A 273 17.97 -5.57 9.93
C PHE A 273 17.42 -4.73 11.08
N ARG A 274 17.06 -5.33 12.22
CA ARG A 274 16.61 -4.58 13.40
C ARG A 274 17.67 -3.56 13.81
N GLY A 275 17.21 -2.36 14.18
CA GLY A 275 18.07 -1.19 14.40
C GLY A 275 18.25 -0.29 13.17
N LYS A 276 17.88 -0.75 11.97
CA LYS A 276 17.81 0.07 10.75
C LYS A 276 16.36 0.22 10.28
N VAL A 277 16.07 1.32 9.60
CA VAL A 277 14.86 1.40 8.78
C VAL A 277 15.01 0.40 7.62
N VAL A 278 13.94 -0.32 7.30
CA VAL A 278 13.93 -1.26 6.16
C VAL A 278 12.96 -0.78 5.11
N LEU A 279 13.43 -0.59 3.88
CA LEU A 279 12.60 -0.36 2.71
C LEU A 279 12.45 -1.68 1.95
N LEU A 280 11.28 -2.30 2.06
CA LEU A 280 10.91 -3.44 1.23
C LEU A 280 10.34 -2.91 -0.09
N ASN A 281 10.89 -3.36 -1.21
CA ASN A 281 10.40 -3.06 -2.56
C ASN A 281 9.94 -4.37 -3.20
N PHE A 282 8.64 -4.54 -3.40
CA PHE A 282 8.06 -5.66 -4.13
C PHE A 282 8.04 -5.33 -5.62
N TRP A 283 8.63 -6.21 -6.43
CA TRP A 283 8.90 -5.92 -7.84
C TRP A 283 9.00 -7.19 -8.70
N THR A 284 9.05 -7.00 -10.02
CA THR A 284 9.38 -8.04 -11.01
C THR A 284 10.31 -7.49 -12.08
N THR A 285 11.08 -8.37 -12.72
CA THR A 285 12.03 -7.99 -13.77
C THR A 285 11.39 -7.39 -15.03
N TRP A 286 10.12 -7.70 -15.28
CA TRP A 286 9.35 -7.23 -16.44
C TRP A 286 8.49 -6.00 -16.16
N CYS A 287 8.34 -5.59 -14.90
CA CYS A 287 7.55 -4.42 -14.50
C CYS A 287 8.29 -3.11 -14.86
N PRO A 288 7.83 -2.30 -15.84
CA PRO A 288 8.57 -1.13 -16.32
C PRO A 288 8.78 -0.08 -15.23
N SER A 289 7.75 0.21 -14.43
CA SER A 289 7.83 1.17 -13.32
C SER A 289 8.79 0.70 -12.23
N CYS A 290 8.90 -0.61 -12.00
CA CYS A 290 9.85 -1.17 -11.06
C CYS A 290 11.29 -0.95 -11.55
N VAL A 291 11.55 -1.19 -12.84
CA VAL A 291 12.88 -0.95 -13.44
C VAL A 291 13.29 0.52 -13.37
N GLN A 292 12.33 1.44 -13.49
CA GLN A 292 12.57 2.89 -13.37
C GLN A 292 12.97 3.31 -11.95
N GLU A 293 12.51 2.59 -10.92
CA GLU A 293 12.79 2.92 -9.51
C GLU A 293 14.19 2.49 -9.05
N ILE A 294 14.78 1.48 -9.71
CA ILE A 294 16.05 0.85 -9.30
C ILE A 294 17.19 1.85 -9.09
N PRO A 295 17.47 2.81 -10.00
CA PRO A 295 18.56 3.77 -9.81
C PRO A 295 18.40 4.61 -8.54
N ASP A 296 17.16 5.02 -8.23
CA ASP A 296 16.85 5.81 -7.04
C ASP A 296 17.05 4.98 -5.76
N LEU A 297 16.63 3.71 -5.75
CA LEU A 297 16.84 2.80 -4.63
C LEU A 297 18.34 2.48 -4.40
N VAL A 298 19.12 2.31 -5.47
CA VAL A 298 20.58 2.15 -5.39
C VAL A 298 21.23 3.41 -4.82
N ALA A 299 20.83 4.60 -5.29
CA ALA A 299 21.34 5.86 -4.78
C ALA A 299 20.99 6.05 -3.30
N LEU A 300 19.76 5.73 -2.90
CA LEU A 300 19.27 5.81 -1.53
C LEU A 300 20.07 4.89 -0.59
N GLN A 301 20.27 3.62 -0.96
CA GLN A 301 21.06 2.68 -0.17
C GLN A 301 22.52 3.16 0.01
N ARG A 302 23.12 3.75 -1.04
CA ARG A 302 24.49 4.29 -0.98
C ARG A 302 24.59 5.53 -0.11
N LYS A 303 23.54 6.36 -0.06
CA LYS A 303 23.50 7.59 0.73
C LYS A 303 23.28 7.33 2.21
N ARG A 304 22.61 6.21 2.56
CA ARG A 304 22.18 5.87 3.93
C ARG A 304 22.57 4.44 4.35
N PRO A 305 23.83 4.00 4.20
CA PRO A 305 24.21 2.60 4.44
C PRO A 305 24.09 2.18 5.92
N ASP A 306 24.22 3.13 6.85
CA ASP A 306 24.30 2.84 8.28
C ASP A 306 22.91 2.68 8.93
N ASP A 307 21.90 3.38 8.41
CA ASP A 307 20.58 3.46 9.03
C ASP A 307 19.43 2.96 8.14
N LEU A 308 19.71 2.63 6.87
CA LEU A 308 18.75 2.06 5.93
C LEU A 308 19.23 0.71 5.37
N ALA A 309 18.31 -0.24 5.30
CA ALA A 309 18.43 -1.45 4.48
C ALA A 309 17.35 -1.46 3.40
N VAL A 310 17.74 -1.36 2.13
CA VAL A 310 16.87 -1.60 0.98
C VAL A 310 16.86 -3.09 0.67
N VAL A 311 15.68 -3.67 0.56
CA VAL A 311 15.48 -5.10 0.26
C VAL A 311 14.48 -5.23 -0.87
N GLY A 312 14.96 -5.63 -2.05
CA GLY A 312 14.11 -5.94 -3.20
C GLY A 312 13.56 -7.36 -3.09
N VAL A 313 12.24 -7.50 -2.95
CA VAL A 313 11.54 -8.79 -2.91
C VAL A 313 10.93 -9.05 -4.28
N SER A 314 11.57 -9.90 -5.06
CA SER A 314 11.09 -10.27 -6.40
C SER A 314 9.92 -11.25 -6.30
N LEU A 315 8.85 -10.97 -7.04
CA LEU A 315 7.71 -11.84 -7.27
C LEU A 315 7.79 -12.60 -8.60
N ASP A 316 8.94 -12.61 -9.27
CA ASP A 316 9.12 -13.36 -10.52
C ASP A 316 8.78 -14.85 -10.30
N GLY A 317 7.92 -15.40 -11.16
CA GLY A 317 7.49 -16.80 -11.12
C GLY A 317 6.52 -17.16 -9.99
N ALA A 318 6.15 -16.21 -9.14
CA ALA A 318 5.06 -16.41 -8.19
C ALA A 318 3.74 -16.65 -8.95
N PRO A 319 2.85 -17.52 -8.45
CA PRO A 319 1.49 -17.59 -8.96
C PRO A 319 0.81 -16.24 -8.74
N ASP A 320 0.28 -15.62 -9.80
CA ASP A 320 -0.66 -14.52 -9.64
C ASP A 320 -2.07 -15.05 -9.93
N GLY A 321 -3.07 -14.55 -9.19
CA GLY A 321 -4.46 -15.02 -9.32
C GLY A 321 -5.16 -14.53 -10.60
N HIS A 322 -4.39 -14.15 -11.63
CA HIS A 322 -4.88 -13.55 -12.85
C HIS A 322 -4.74 -14.56 -14.01
N ASP A 323 -5.85 -14.82 -14.70
CA ASP A 323 -5.88 -15.60 -15.93
C ASP A 323 -5.32 -14.75 -17.08
N HIS A 324 -4.03 -14.89 -17.36
CA HIS A 324 -3.38 -14.23 -18.50
C HIS A 324 -3.76 -14.91 -19.82
N SER A 325 -5.00 -14.72 -20.23
CA SER A 325 -5.51 -15.08 -21.57
C SER A 325 -4.99 -14.16 -22.69
N HIS A 326 -3.96 -13.34 -22.40
CA HIS A 326 -3.31 -12.43 -23.32
C HIS A 326 -1.81 -12.75 -23.47
N GLY A 327 -1.51 -13.89 -24.09
CA GLY A 327 -0.60 -14.02 -25.24
C GLY A 327 0.87 -13.53 -25.19
N ASP A 328 1.40 -13.05 -24.07
CA ASP A 328 2.84 -12.77 -23.95
C ASP A 328 3.51 -13.86 -23.09
N ASP A 329 4.26 -14.74 -23.76
CA ASP A 329 4.88 -15.98 -23.27
C ASP A 329 6.03 -15.80 -22.24
N ASP A 330 6.02 -14.75 -21.41
CA ASP A 330 7.10 -14.48 -20.43
C ASP A 330 6.68 -14.67 -18.95
N HIS A 331 5.42 -15.00 -18.70
CA HIS A 331 4.90 -15.29 -17.36
C HIS A 331 5.19 -16.73 -16.96
N GLU A 332 6.40 -16.99 -16.48
CA GLU A 332 6.86 -18.32 -16.03
C GLU A 332 6.23 -18.66 -14.65
N HIS A 333 4.91 -18.82 -14.56
CA HIS A 333 4.24 -19.24 -13.31
C HIS A 333 4.68 -20.66 -12.94
N GLY A 334 5.10 -20.85 -11.69
CA GLY A 334 5.63 -22.14 -11.26
C GLY A 334 6.99 -22.49 -11.89
N ALA A 335 7.73 -21.49 -12.36
CA ALA A 335 9.12 -21.64 -12.76
C ALA A 335 9.95 -22.31 -11.67
N ASP A 336 10.92 -23.11 -12.09
CA ASP A 336 11.94 -23.64 -11.19
C ASP A 336 12.61 -22.46 -10.45
N PRO A 337 12.54 -22.40 -9.10
CA PRO A 337 13.14 -21.32 -8.32
C PRO A 337 14.62 -21.10 -8.63
N ALA A 338 15.36 -22.14 -9.04
CA ALA A 338 16.76 -22.00 -9.44
C ALA A 338 16.93 -21.19 -10.73
N LYS A 339 16.04 -21.37 -11.72
CA LYS A 339 16.05 -20.60 -12.97
C LYS A 339 15.70 -19.14 -12.71
N VAL A 340 14.69 -18.88 -11.88
CA VAL A 340 14.31 -17.51 -11.50
C VAL A 340 15.47 -16.81 -10.78
N ARG A 341 16.11 -17.46 -9.82
CA ARG A 341 17.30 -16.90 -9.15
C ARG A 341 18.42 -16.57 -10.15
N ALA A 342 18.71 -17.45 -11.11
CA ALA A 342 19.71 -17.18 -12.15
C ALA A 342 19.32 -15.99 -13.05
N LYS A 343 18.03 -15.83 -13.38
CA LYS A 343 17.48 -14.65 -14.08
C LYS A 343 17.69 -13.38 -13.25
N LEU A 344 17.35 -13.41 -11.96
CA LEU A 344 17.51 -12.27 -11.06
C LEU A 344 18.98 -11.86 -10.90
N GLN A 345 19.90 -12.82 -10.78
CA GLN A 345 21.35 -12.54 -10.73
C GLN A 345 21.85 -11.84 -11.98
N ARG A 346 21.41 -12.30 -13.17
CA ARG A 346 21.79 -11.67 -14.44
C ARG A 346 21.24 -10.25 -14.53
N PHE A 347 19.95 -10.09 -14.22
CA PHE A 347 19.28 -8.79 -14.22
C PHE A 347 19.94 -7.81 -13.24
N ALA A 348 20.31 -8.28 -12.04
CA ALA A 348 21.02 -7.50 -11.05
C ALA A 348 22.34 -6.94 -11.57
N ARG A 349 23.12 -7.75 -12.29
CA ARG A 349 24.38 -7.30 -12.93
C ARG A 349 24.13 -6.30 -14.05
N GLU A 350 23.13 -6.54 -14.90
CA GLU A 350 22.80 -5.69 -16.05
C GLU A 350 22.26 -4.31 -15.64
N LYS A 351 21.45 -4.25 -14.58
CA LYS A 351 20.81 -3.03 -14.09
C LYS A 351 21.55 -2.39 -12.91
N GLY A 352 22.63 -3.00 -12.43
CA GLY A 352 23.46 -2.47 -11.35
C GLY A 352 22.78 -2.46 -9.98
N LEU A 353 21.95 -3.46 -9.67
CA LEU A 353 21.33 -3.61 -8.36
C LEU A 353 22.40 -4.02 -7.35
N THR A 354 22.60 -3.18 -6.32
CA THR A 354 23.61 -3.40 -5.28
C THR A 354 23.02 -3.66 -3.89
N TYR A 355 21.71 -3.48 -3.73
CA TYR A 355 21.01 -3.79 -2.49
C TYR A 355 20.56 -5.26 -2.46
N LEU A 356 20.14 -5.75 -1.29
CA LEU A 356 19.78 -7.16 -1.13
C LEU A 356 18.55 -7.54 -1.95
N LEU A 357 18.65 -8.67 -2.66
CA LEU A 357 17.56 -9.22 -3.46
C LEU A 357 17.09 -10.56 -2.87
N LEU A 358 15.80 -10.65 -2.60
CA LEU A 358 15.10 -11.84 -2.14
C LEU A 358 14.13 -12.32 -3.20
N HIS A 359 13.85 -13.62 -3.23
CA HIS A 359 12.87 -14.22 -4.12
C HIS A 359 11.70 -14.79 -3.31
N ASP A 360 10.51 -14.21 -3.48
CA ASP A 360 9.27 -14.71 -2.91
C ASP A 360 8.55 -15.59 -3.95
N ALA A 361 9.07 -16.81 -4.12
CA ALA A 361 8.62 -17.74 -5.15
C ALA A 361 7.15 -18.16 -5.04
N GLN A 362 6.52 -18.00 -3.87
CA GLN A 362 5.12 -18.36 -3.65
C GLN A 362 4.22 -17.12 -3.58
N GLY A 363 4.79 -15.91 -3.54
CA GLY A 363 4.04 -14.66 -3.37
C GLY A 363 3.43 -14.49 -1.97
N GLU A 364 3.76 -15.35 -1.01
CA GLU A 364 3.16 -15.33 0.33
C GLU A 364 3.56 -14.06 1.10
N VAL A 365 4.82 -13.62 0.98
CA VAL A 365 5.28 -12.39 1.63
C VAL A 365 4.68 -11.18 0.94
N GLY A 366 4.64 -11.15 -0.39
CA GLY A 366 3.97 -10.11 -1.17
C GLY A 366 2.51 -9.94 -0.78
N ALA A 367 1.77 -11.04 -0.65
CA ALA A 367 0.35 -11.02 -0.28
C ALA A 367 0.09 -10.36 1.10
N ARG A 368 1.02 -10.47 2.05
CA ARG A 368 0.92 -9.84 3.40
C ARG A 368 0.93 -8.31 3.35
N PHE A 369 1.40 -7.72 2.26
CA PHE A 369 1.52 -6.27 2.08
C PHE A 369 0.70 -5.74 0.89
N LEU A 370 -0.19 -6.56 0.34
CA LEU A 370 -0.88 -6.28 -0.93
C LEU A 370 0.13 -5.90 -2.03
N GLY A 371 1.22 -6.66 -2.09
CA GLY A 371 2.40 -6.38 -2.92
C GLY A 371 2.32 -6.88 -4.36
N HIS A 372 1.20 -7.47 -4.78
CA HIS A 372 1.01 -7.95 -6.16
C HIS A 372 0.73 -6.82 -7.15
N GLU A 373 0.34 -5.64 -6.66
CA GLU A 373 0.30 -4.41 -7.46
C GLU A 373 1.68 -3.76 -7.40
N LEU A 374 2.31 -3.55 -8.56
CA LEU A 374 3.75 -3.29 -8.63
C LEU A 374 4.12 -1.89 -9.19
N PRO A 375 5.22 -1.28 -8.71
CA PRO A 375 5.94 -1.65 -7.50
C PRO A 375 5.12 -1.32 -6.24
N THR A 376 5.25 -2.15 -5.20
CA THR A 376 4.78 -1.83 -3.85
C THR A 376 5.97 -1.60 -2.94
N ASN A 377 5.95 -0.49 -2.21
CA ASN A 377 7.00 -0.13 -1.25
C ASN A 377 6.44 -0.16 0.18
N VAL A 378 7.22 -0.71 1.12
CA VAL A 378 6.88 -0.77 2.55
C VAL A 378 8.07 -0.30 3.37
N LEU A 379 7.85 0.70 4.21
CA LEU A 379 8.84 1.18 5.18
C LEU A 379 8.56 0.58 6.55
N LEU A 380 9.55 -0.13 7.08
CA LEU A 380 9.57 -0.65 8.44
C LEU A 380 10.46 0.22 9.31
N ASP A 381 10.00 0.57 10.52
CA ASP A 381 10.85 1.23 11.52
C ASP A 381 11.98 0.31 12.04
N PRO A 382 12.93 0.83 12.83
CA PRO A 382 14.01 0.02 13.42
C PRO A 382 13.55 -1.17 14.27
N GLN A 383 12.30 -1.16 14.75
CA GLN A 383 11.71 -2.27 15.50
C GLN A 383 11.04 -3.29 14.57
N GLY A 384 10.95 -3.03 13.28
CA GLY A 384 10.35 -3.91 12.28
C GLY A 384 8.86 -3.72 12.07
N ARG A 385 8.26 -2.61 12.51
CA ARG A 385 6.83 -2.35 12.34
C ARG A 385 6.58 -1.49 11.12
N VAL A 386 5.47 -1.76 10.43
CA VAL A 386 5.08 -1.01 9.23
C VAL A 386 4.73 0.43 9.60
N ARG A 387 5.44 1.37 8.99
CA ARG A 387 5.21 2.82 9.12
C ARG A 387 4.53 3.40 7.89
N ARG A 388 4.90 2.90 6.71
CA ARG A 388 4.30 3.32 5.44
C ARG A 388 4.18 2.14 4.49
N ARG A 389 3.09 2.09 3.72
CA ARG A 389 2.94 1.24 2.53
C ARG A 389 2.34 2.06 1.41
N PHE A 390 2.91 1.99 0.22
CA PHE A 390 2.41 2.75 -0.93
C PHE A 390 2.78 2.07 -2.24
N LEU A 391 2.00 2.41 -3.27
CA LEU A 391 2.20 1.98 -4.65
C LEU A 391 3.01 3.01 -5.43
N GLY A 392 3.77 2.50 -6.40
CA GLY A 392 4.55 3.31 -7.32
C GLY A 392 5.83 3.88 -6.70
N THR A 393 6.52 4.65 -7.52
CA THR A 393 7.85 5.18 -7.22
C THR A 393 7.79 6.47 -6.40
N ARG A 394 8.90 6.81 -5.75
CA ARG A 394 9.13 8.10 -5.10
C ARG A 394 10.51 8.63 -5.45
N SER A 395 10.67 9.95 -5.42
CA SER A 395 11.99 10.57 -5.56
C SER A 395 12.88 10.17 -4.37
N VAL A 396 14.20 10.22 -4.56
CA VAL A 396 15.17 10.05 -3.45
C VAL A 396 14.89 11.03 -2.32
N ALA A 397 14.54 12.28 -2.63
CA ALA A 397 14.22 13.30 -1.62
C ALA A 397 12.98 12.96 -0.80
N ALA A 398 11.92 12.45 -1.45
CA ALA A 398 10.72 11.98 -0.77
C ALA A 398 11.02 10.79 0.14
N PHE A 399 11.85 9.83 -0.32
CA PHE A 399 12.31 8.75 0.55
C PHE A 399 13.07 9.28 1.76
N GLU A 400 14.06 10.16 1.58
CA GLU A 400 14.81 10.74 2.70
C GLU A 400 13.91 11.45 3.71
N ALA A 401 12.95 12.25 3.24
CA ALA A 401 11.97 12.90 4.11
C ALA A 401 11.17 11.86 4.93
N MET A 402 10.74 10.76 4.31
CA MET A 402 10.05 9.67 5.01
C MET A 402 10.98 8.91 5.97
N LEU A 403 12.28 8.78 5.69
CA LEU A 403 13.24 8.13 6.60
C LEU A 403 13.52 8.99 7.82
N ASP A 404 13.66 10.30 7.63
CA ASP A 404 13.96 11.24 8.71
C ASP A 404 12.79 11.37 9.71
N GLU A 405 11.56 11.07 9.28
CA GLU A 405 10.37 10.94 10.16
C GLU A 405 10.40 9.71 11.10
N LEU A 406 11.22 8.69 10.83
CA LEU A 406 11.23 7.43 11.59
C LEU A 406 12.32 7.38 12.67
N ARG A 407 13.01 8.49 12.86
CA ARG A 407 14.03 8.72 13.89
C ARG A 407 13.43 9.54 15.02
#